data_AF-A0A3A1YG13-F1
#
_entry.id   AF-A0A3A1YG13-F1
#
_cell.length_a   1.000
_cell.length_b   1.000
_cell.length_c   1.000
_cell.angle_alpha   90.00
_cell.angle_beta   90.00
_cell.angle_gamma   90.00
#
_symmetry.space_group_name_H-M   'P 1'
#
loop_
_entity.id
_entity.type
_entity.pdbx_description
1 polymer ?
#
loop_
_entity_poly.entity_id
_entity_poly.type
_entity_poly.pdbx_seq_one_letter_code
_entity_poly.pdbx_strand_id
1 'polypeptide(L)'
;MVNLEGDIAGYVVGMNKNKPSKIADPRDSYKTIHEALKDYFDNLWDKRGLYFLQMLGGKFEGNVLKNKSEILLNCAKSIENFAYFYLSIRMNDKEMGTMKDFSLATENFKPISNEVSLIFIEAIENIIKNPHQAIIAVSDPSPTLKQETSISKGLKKTEEVGKKIKTETKNFIDNIKRKF
;
A
#
# COMPACT_ATOMS: atom_id res chain seq x y z
N MET A 1 0.47 7.05 33.47
CA MET A 1 1.07 6.89 32.13
C MET A 1 0.46 5.63 31.55
N VAL A 2 -0.35 5.74 30.50
CA VAL A 2 -1.08 4.61 29.89
C VAL A 2 -0.15 3.99 28.85
N ASN A 3 0.25 2.72 29.05
CA ASN A 3 1.01 1.98 28.04
C ASN A 3 -0.01 1.33 27.11
N LEU A 4 -0.43 2.08 26.09
CA LEU A 4 -1.47 1.66 25.16
C LEU A 4 -1.17 0.30 24.53
N GLU A 5 0.08 0.00 24.19
CA GLU A 5 0.44 -1.30 23.63
C GLU A 5 0.32 -2.43 24.66
N GLY A 6 0.75 -2.20 25.89
CA GLY A 6 0.64 -3.16 26.99
C GLY A 6 -0.81 -3.40 27.43
N ASP A 7 -1.62 -2.34 27.45
CA ASP A 7 -3.03 -2.40 27.86
C ASP A 7 -3.89 -3.07 26.77
N ILE A 8 -3.61 -2.81 25.49
CA ILE A 8 -4.23 -3.53 24.37
C ILE A 8 -3.80 -5.01 24.39
N ALA A 9 -2.53 -5.31 24.62
CA ALA A 9 -2.06 -6.69 24.73
C ALA A 9 -2.73 -7.44 25.89
N GLY A 10 -2.85 -6.80 27.06
CA GLY A 10 -3.57 -7.34 28.22
C GLY A 10 -5.06 -7.57 27.94
N TYR A 11 -5.72 -6.62 27.27
CA TYR A 11 -7.12 -6.75 26.85
C TYR A 11 -7.32 -7.95 25.92
N VAL A 12 -6.43 -8.08 24.94
CA VAL A 12 -6.48 -9.10 23.91
C VAL A 12 -6.26 -10.51 24.47
N VAL A 13 -5.27 -10.67 25.35
CA VAL A 13 -4.96 -11.95 25.99
C VAL A 13 -5.99 -12.31 27.06
N GLY A 14 -6.48 -11.33 27.82
CA GLY A 14 -7.50 -11.52 28.86
C GLY A 14 -8.91 -11.71 28.31
N MET A 15 -9.12 -11.61 26.99
CA MET A 15 -10.46 -11.67 26.39
C MET A 15 -11.07 -13.08 26.54
N ASN A 16 -12.16 -13.18 27.29
CA ASN A 16 -12.87 -14.45 27.41
C ASN A 16 -13.71 -14.71 26.14
N LYS A 17 -13.38 -15.77 25.38
CA LYS A 17 -14.09 -16.16 24.15
C LYS A 17 -15.61 -16.29 24.33
N ASN A 18 -16.04 -16.78 25.48
CA ASN A 18 -17.45 -17.05 25.78
C ASN A 18 -18.17 -15.82 26.36
N LYS A 19 -17.42 -14.83 26.85
CA LYS A 19 -17.93 -13.58 27.42
C LYS A 19 -16.99 -12.41 27.05
N PRO A 20 -17.04 -11.91 25.80
CA PRO A 20 -16.10 -10.90 25.30
C PRO A 20 -16.12 -9.58 26.08
N SER A 21 -17.23 -9.28 26.76
CA SER A 21 -17.39 -8.12 27.65
C SER A 21 -16.70 -8.26 29.00
N LYS A 22 -16.11 -9.43 29.31
CA LYS A 22 -15.41 -9.71 30.57
C LYS A 22 -13.96 -10.05 30.26
N ILE A 23 -13.06 -9.13 30.59
CA ILE A 23 -11.62 -9.36 30.55
C ILE A 23 -11.25 -10.12 31.83
N ALA A 24 -10.76 -11.35 31.68
CA ALA A 24 -10.18 -12.13 32.76
C ALA A 24 -8.72 -11.72 32.98
N ASP A 25 -8.19 -11.94 34.19
CA ASP A 25 -6.76 -11.74 34.42
C ASP A 25 -5.99 -12.81 33.62
N PRO A 26 -5.16 -12.42 32.64
CA PRO A 26 -4.45 -13.40 31.81
C PRO A 26 -3.47 -14.27 32.60
N ARG A 27 -3.07 -13.85 33.82
CA ARG A 27 -2.23 -14.64 34.73
C ARG A 27 -2.94 -15.88 35.28
N ASP A 28 -4.26 -15.93 35.21
CA ASP A 28 -5.04 -17.11 35.60
C ASP A 28 -4.84 -18.27 34.60
N SER A 29 -4.46 -17.95 33.36
CA SER A 29 -4.37 -18.90 32.24
C SER A 29 -2.95 -19.08 31.69
N TYR A 30 -2.09 -18.06 31.80
CA TYR A 30 -0.74 -18.08 31.23
C TYR A 30 0.29 -17.69 32.31
N LYS A 31 1.41 -18.41 32.37
CA LYS A 31 2.50 -18.12 33.31
C LYS A 31 3.41 -17.01 32.81
N THR A 32 3.47 -16.82 31.49
CA THR A 32 4.30 -15.80 30.86
C THR A 32 3.55 -15.06 29.76
N ILE A 33 3.98 -13.83 29.47
CA ILE A 33 3.47 -13.07 28.32
C ILE A 33 3.79 -13.76 26.99
N HIS A 34 4.87 -14.55 26.92
CA HIS A 34 5.22 -15.30 25.73
C HIS A 34 4.18 -16.38 25.40
N GLU A 35 3.74 -17.16 26.40
CA GLU A 35 2.69 -18.18 26.23
C GLU A 35 1.37 -17.54 25.78
N ALA A 36 1.00 -16.43 26.40
CA ALA A 36 -0.16 -15.63 26.06
C ALA A 36 -0.12 -15.12 24.60
N LEU A 37 1.00 -14.51 24.20
CA LEU A 37 1.19 -14.03 22.83
C LEU A 37 1.24 -15.18 21.83
N LYS A 38 1.89 -16.30 22.19
CA LYS A 38 1.96 -17.49 21.34
C LYS A 38 0.57 -18.10 21.15
N ASP A 39 -0.23 -18.26 22.19
CA ASP A 39 -1.62 -18.75 22.05
C ASP A 39 -2.46 -17.77 21.22
N TYR A 40 -2.26 -16.47 21.42
CA TYR A 40 -2.92 -15.45 20.62
C TYR A 40 -2.57 -15.52 19.13
N PHE A 41 -1.28 -15.63 18.82
CA PHE A 41 -0.78 -15.75 17.45
C PHE A 41 -0.96 -17.16 16.86
N ASP A 42 -1.14 -18.22 17.64
CA ASP A 42 -1.33 -19.56 17.07
C ASP A 42 -2.83 -19.87 16.88
N ASN A 43 -3.68 -19.35 17.77
CA ASN A 43 -5.06 -19.83 17.92
C ASN A 43 -6.15 -18.75 17.86
N LEU A 44 -5.82 -17.46 17.92
CA LEU A 44 -6.79 -16.34 18.02
C LEU A 44 -6.75 -15.39 16.81
N TRP A 45 -6.18 -15.84 15.67
CA TRP A 45 -6.06 -15.03 14.45
C TRP A 45 -7.30 -15.00 13.56
N ASP A 46 -8.22 -15.95 13.76
CA ASP A 46 -9.33 -16.30 12.86
C ASP A 46 -10.20 -15.11 12.41
N LYS A 47 -10.52 -14.18 13.32
CA LYS A 47 -11.40 -13.04 13.02
C LYS A 47 -10.66 -11.74 12.66
N ARG A 48 -9.33 -11.70 12.76
CA ARG A 48 -8.56 -10.46 12.52
C ARG A 48 -8.62 -10.01 11.08
N GLY A 49 -8.52 -10.93 10.12
CA GLY A 49 -8.67 -10.60 8.71
C GLY A 49 -10.04 -9.97 8.42
N LEU A 50 -11.10 -10.52 9.02
CA LEU A 50 -12.45 -9.99 8.92
C LEU A 50 -12.54 -8.57 9.49
N TYR A 51 -12.09 -8.38 10.75
CA TYR A 51 -12.12 -7.06 11.39
C TYR A 51 -11.27 -6.03 10.66
N PHE A 52 -10.10 -6.44 10.19
CA PHE A 52 -9.21 -5.55 9.43
C PHE A 52 -9.87 -5.10 8.11
N LEU A 53 -10.48 -6.01 7.35
CA LEU A 53 -11.21 -5.63 6.14
C LEU A 53 -12.44 -4.77 6.47
N GLN A 54 -13.14 -5.01 7.58
CA GLN A 54 -14.22 -4.14 8.04
C GLN A 54 -13.74 -2.73 8.40
N MET A 55 -12.57 -2.59 9.04
CA MET A 55 -11.94 -1.29 9.31
C MET A 55 -11.56 -0.54 8.03
N LEU A 56 -11.24 -1.25 6.96
CA LEU A 56 -11.04 -0.68 5.63
C LEU A 56 -12.36 -0.32 4.91
N GLY A 57 -13.52 -0.53 5.55
CA GLY A 57 -14.85 -0.28 5.00
C GLY A 57 -15.49 -1.50 4.33
N GLY A 58 -14.95 -2.70 4.55
CA GLY A 58 -15.44 -3.95 3.97
C GLY A 58 -16.83 -4.32 4.51
N LYS A 59 -17.76 -4.59 3.59
CA LYS A 59 -19.13 -5.00 3.88
C LYS A 59 -19.25 -6.51 3.65
N PHE A 60 -19.66 -7.22 4.68
CA PHE A 60 -19.72 -8.68 4.68
C PHE A 60 -21.16 -9.19 4.77
N GLU A 61 -21.46 -10.27 4.06
CA GLU A 61 -22.63 -11.12 4.28
C GLU A 61 -22.11 -12.52 4.61
N GLY A 62 -22.19 -12.90 5.88
CA GLY A 62 -21.41 -14.03 6.40
C GLY A 62 -19.91 -13.78 6.23
N ASN A 63 -19.18 -14.73 5.61
CA ASN A 63 -17.73 -14.63 5.37
C ASN A 63 -17.38 -14.12 3.95
N VAL A 64 -18.34 -13.54 3.23
CA VAL A 64 -18.16 -13.07 1.85
C VAL A 64 -18.10 -11.55 1.80
N LEU A 65 -17.00 -10.99 1.28
CA LEU A 65 -16.81 -9.56 1.05
C LEU A 65 -17.62 -9.10 -0.18
N LYS A 66 -18.60 -8.22 0.03
CA LYS A 66 -19.55 -7.80 -1.03
C LYS A 66 -19.08 -6.61 -1.84
N ASN A 67 -18.28 -5.72 -1.24
CA ASN A 67 -17.75 -4.53 -1.90
C ASN A 67 -16.25 -4.64 -2.20
N LYS A 68 -15.77 -5.85 -2.56
CA LYS A 68 -14.35 -6.12 -2.84
C LYS A 68 -13.72 -5.10 -3.80
N SER A 69 -14.40 -4.79 -4.92
CA SER A 69 -13.89 -3.84 -5.92
C SER A 69 -13.70 -2.43 -5.38
N GLU A 70 -14.57 -1.97 -4.47
CA GLU A 70 -14.46 -0.67 -3.82
C GLU A 70 -13.24 -0.64 -2.87
N ILE A 71 -13.06 -1.70 -2.09
CA ILE A 71 -11.92 -1.85 -1.17
C ILE A 71 -10.60 -1.89 -1.93
N LEU A 72 -10.54 -2.66 -3.02
CA LEU A 72 -9.36 -2.71 -3.90
C LEU A 72 -9.01 -1.33 -4.44
N LEU A 73 -10.01 -0.59 -4.95
CA LEU A 73 -9.79 0.75 -5.49
C LEU A 73 -9.30 1.73 -4.42
N ASN A 74 -9.91 1.73 -3.24
CA ASN A 74 -9.54 2.61 -2.14
C ASN A 74 -8.14 2.29 -1.59
N CYS A 75 -7.81 1.01 -1.46
CA CYS A 75 -6.49 0.55 -1.06
C CYS A 75 -5.44 0.96 -2.10
N ALA A 76 -5.70 0.71 -3.39
CA ALA A 76 -4.76 1.02 -4.46
C ALA A 76 -4.50 2.52 -4.55
N LYS A 77 -5.55 3.35 -4.44
CA LYS A 77 -5.41 4.81 -4.40
C LYS A 77 -4.57 5.28 -3.21
N SER A 78 -4.72 4.64 -2.05
CA SER A 78 -3.95 4.99 -0.85
C SER A 78 -2.47 4.64 -1.01
N ILE A 79 -2.17 3.47 -1.57
CA ILE A 79 -0.79 3.05 -1.89
C ILE A 79 -0.17 3.97 -2.95
N GLU A 80 -0.93 4.32 -4.00
CA GLU A 80 -0.49 5.21 -5.06
C GLU A 80 -0.14 6.59 -4.50
N ASN A 81 -1.03 7.18 -3.70
CA ASN A 81 -0.81 8.48 -3.04
C ASN A 81 0.44 8.44 -2.13
N PHE A 82 0.60 7.36 -1.37
CA PHE A 82 1.79 7.17 -0.55
C PHE A 82 3.06 7.09 -1.40
N ALA A 83 3.04 6.41 -2.54
CA ALA A 83 4.19 6.34 -3.45
C ALA A 83 4.59 7.72 -3.99
N TYR A 84 3.62 8.54 -4.41
CA TYR A 84 3.88 9.94 -4.81
C TYR A 84 4.49 10.77 -3.69
N PHE A 85 3.91 10.71 -2.49
CA PHE A 85 4.39 11.45 -1.33
C PHE A 85 5.79 11.00 -0.91
N TYR A 86 6.00 9.69 -0.75
CA TYR A 86 7.27 9.12 -0.32
C TYR A 86 8.39 9.43 -1.32
N LEU A 87 8.16 9.20 -2.62
CA LEU A 87 9.20 9.41 -3.62
C LEU A 87 9.51 10.91 -3.77
N SER A 88 8.51 11.80 -3.71
CA SER A 88 8.75 13.24 -3.79
C SER A 88 9.62 13.77 -2.64
N ILE A 89 9.39 13.31 -1.41
CA ILE A 89 10.25 13.64 -0.26
C ILE A 89 11.65 13.05 -0.44
N ARG A 90 11.76 11.78 -0.82
CA ARG A 90 13.06 11.10 -0.96
C ARG A 90 13.95 11.74 -2.02
N MET A 91 13.37 12.24 -3.10
CA MET A 91 14.11 12.94 -4.14
C MET A 91 14.59 14.32 -3.67
N ASN A 92 13.79 15.02 -2.86
CA ASN A 92 14.16 16.31 -2.29
C ASN A 92 15.27 16.19 -1.24
N ASP A 93 15.23 15.16 -0.39
CA ASP A 93 16.13 15.04 0.77
C ASP A 93 17.54 14.51 0.42
N LYS A 94 17.71 13.83 -0.72
CA LYS A 94 18.90 13.01 -0.98
C LYS A 94 19.63 13.33 -2.28
N GLU A 95 19.23 14.37 -3.01
CA GLU A 95 19.68 14.62 -4.40
C GLU A 95 19.56 13.35 -5.28
N MET A 96 18.66 12.43 -4.90
CA MET A 96 18.55 11.11 -5.51
C MET A 96 17.61 11.20 -6.71
N GLY A 97 18.19 11.32 -7.89
CA GLY A 97 17.49 11.26 -9.17
C GLY A 97 17.02 12.61 -9.69
N THR A 98 16.70 12.63 -10.97
CA THR A 98 16.24 13.81 -11.71
C THR A 98 14.71 13.85 -11.78
N MET A 99 14.13 15.00 -12.13
CA MET A 99 12.69 15.08 -12.44
C MET A 99 12.26 14.11 -13.55
N LYS A 100 13.19 13.72 -14.43
CA LYS A 100 12.95 12.69 -15.44
C LYS A 100 12.80 11.30 -14.82
N ASP A 101 13.65 10.96 -13.85
CA ASP A 101 13.58 9.68 -13.12
C ASP A 101 12.28 9.60 -12.30
N PHE A 102 11.90 10.70 -11.64
CA PHE A 102 10.61 10.81 -10.95
C PHE A 102 9.46 10.49 -11.90
N SER A 103 9.44 11.18 -13.05
CA SER A 103 8.40 11.01 -14.04
C SER A 103 8.29 9.58 -14.56
N LEU A 104 9.41 8.92 -14.84
CA LEU A 104 9.43 7.53 -15.28
C LEU A 104 8.93 6.59 -14.19
N ALA A 105 9.29 6.83 -12.93
CA ALA A 105 8.81 6.05 -11.80
C ALA A 105 7.28 6.17 -11.63
N THR A 106 6.73 7.38 -11.79
CA THR A 106 5.28 7.63 -11.59
C THR A 106 4.40 6.82 -12.54
N GLU A 107 4.91 6.44 -13.72
CA GLU A 107 4.18 5.60 -14.68
C GLU A 107 3.89 4.19 -14.12
N ASN A 108 4.62 3.75 -13.11
CA ASN A 108 4.45 2.44 -12.48
C ASN A 108 3.58 2.48 -11.22
N PHE A 109 3.31 3.66 -10.66
CA PHE A 109 2.66 3.76 -9.35
C PHE A 109 1.27 3.15 -9.35
N LYS A 110 0.41 3.52 -10.29
CA LYS A 110 -0.94 2.98 -10.39
C LYS A 110 -0.97 1.47 -10.71
N PRO A 111 -0.24 0.98 -11.72
CA PRO A 111 -0.09 -0.47 -11.98
C PRO A 111 0.31 -1.27 -10.74
N ILE A 112 1.39 -0.86 -10.06
CA ILE A 112 1.91 -1.57 -8.88
C ILE A 112 0.92 -1.47 -7.71
N SER A 113 0.32 -0.30 -7.49
CA SER A 113 -0.63 -0.12 -6.39
C SER A 113 -1.85 -1.02 -6.53
N ASN A 114 -2.37 -1.18 -7.75
CA ASN A 114 -3.47 -2.10 -8.02
C ASN A 114 -3.08 -3.56 -7.72
N GLU A 115 -1.90 -3.99 -8.17
CA GLU A 115 -1.40 -5.33 -7.95
C GLU A 115 -1.16 -5.62 -6.46
N VAL A 116 -0.47 -4.73 -5.76
CA VAL A 116 -0.20 -4.86 -4.32
C VAL A 116 -1.51 -4.91 -3.54
N SER A 117 -2.47 -4.04 -3.87
CA SER A 117 -3.80 -4.10 -3.25
C SER A 117 -4.52 -5.42 -3.52
N LEU A 118 -4.44 -5.95 -4.73
CA LEU A 118 -5.05 -7.23 -5.07
C LEU A 118 -4.46 -8.36 -4.22
N ILE A 119 -3.14 -8.53 -4.25
CA ILE A 119 -2.44 -9.59 -3.50
C ILE A 119 -2.73 -9.47 -2.01
N PHE A 120 -2.69 -8.24 -1.47
CA PHE A 120 -2.94 -7.98 -0.06
C PHE A 120 -4.37 -8.35 0.37
N ILE A 121 -5.39 -7.89 -0.38
CA ILE A 121 -6.79 -8.17 -0.05
C ILE A 121 -7.10 -9.67 -0.24
N GLU A 122 -6.55 -10.30 -1.28
CA GLU A 122 -6.72 -11.74 -1.49
C GLU A 122 -6.08 -12.59 -0.38
N ALA A 123 -4.90 -12.21 0.09
CA ALA A 123 -4.26 -12.87 1.22
C ALA A 123 -5.14 -12.78 2.48
N ILE A 124 -5.76 -11.62 2.74
CA ILE A 124 -6.66 -11.44 3.89
C ILE A 124 -7.95 -12.25 3.72
N GLU A 125 -8.59 -12.22 2.55
CA GLU A 125 -9.78 -13.02 2.26
C GLU A 125 -9.49 -14.52 2.40
N ASN A 126 -8.30 -14.99 2.01
CA ASN A 126 -7.91 -16.38 2.15
C ASN A 126 -7.91 -16.84 3.62
N ILE A 127 -7.43 -16.00 4.54
CA ILE A 127 -7.43 -16.31 5.98
C ILE A 127 -8.85 -16.33 6.54
N ILE A 128 -9.73 -15.43 6.08
CA ILE A 128 -11.13 -15.42 6.52
C ILE A 128 -11.83 -16.73 6.13
N LYS A 129 -11.49 -17.28 4.96
CA LYS A 129 -12.02 -18.57 4.48
C LYS A 129 -11.34 -19.77 5.14
N ASN A 130 -10.05 -19.65 5.46
CA ASN A 130 -9.22 -20.67 6.06
C ASN A 130 -8.66 -20.18 7.41
N PRO A 131 -9.52 -20.07 8.44
CA PRO A 131 -9.06 -19.72 9.77
C PRO A 131 -8.00 -20.76 10.19
N HIS A 132 -6.93 -20.31 10.86
CA HIS A 132 -5.73 -21.10 11.24
C HIS A 132 -4.58 -21.15 10.21
N GLN A 133 -4.71 -20.55 9.02
CA GLN A 133 -3.56 -20.34 8.13
C GLN A 133 -2.84 -19.02 8.40
N ALA A 134 -1.52 -19.01 8.23
CA ALA A 134 -0.73 -17.78 8.24
C ALA A 134 -1.08 -16.88 7.06
N ILE A 135 -0.83 -15.57 7.21
CA ILE A 135 -0.98 -14.61 6.11
C ILE A 135 0.13 -14.88 5.10
N ILE A 136 -0.22 -15.54 4.00
CA ILE A 136 0.67 -15.79 2.88
C ILE A 136 0.06 -15.19 1.61
N ALA A 137 0.91 -14.75 0.69
CA ALA A 137 0.47 -14.37 -0.63
C ALA A 137 -0.15 -15.59 -1.32
N VAL A 138 -1.33 -15.41 -1.91
CA VAL A 138 -2.08 -16.47 -2.61
C VAL A 138 -1.98 -16.36 -4.12
N SER A 139 -1.35 -15.30 -4.61
CA SER A 139 -1.12 -15.01 -6.01
C SER A 139 0.29 -14.45 -6.18
N ASP A 140 0.97 -14.91 -7.23
CA ASP A 140 2.25 -14.33 -7.64
C ASP A 140 2.01 -12.95 -8.27
N PRO A 141 2.98 -12.03 -8.18
CA PRO A 141 2.94 -10.78 -8.93
C PRO A 141 2.78 -11.05 -10.44
N SER A 142 1.86 -10.32 -11.05
CA SER A 142 1.62 -10.28 -12.50
C SER A 142 1.61 -8.82 -12.97
N PRO A 143 2.80 -8.20 -13.11
CA PRO A 143 2.92 -6.77 -13.32
C PRO A 143 2.20 -6.32 -14.59
N THR A 144 1.37 -5.30 -14.47
CA THR A 144 0.71 -4.68 -15.64
C THR A 144 1.59 -3.60 -16.25
N LEU A 145 1.35 -3.30 -17.53
CA LEU A 145 2.10 -2.27 -18.25
C LEU A 145 2.00 -0.91 -17.54
N LYS A 146 3.12 -0.19 -17.55
CA LYS A 146 3.19 1.19 -17.07
C LYS A 146 2.16 2.09 -17.76
N GLN A 147 1.62 3.04 -17.02
CA GLN A 147 0.58 3.97 -17.51
C GLN A 147 1.12 5.39 -17.56
N GLU A 148 0.95 6.04 -18.70
CA GLU A 148 1.42 7.42 -18.87
C GLU A 148 0.64 8.39 -17.95
N THR A 149 1.37 9.22 -17.21
CA THR A 149 0.79 10.14 -16.21
C THR A 149 0.75 11.57 -16.74
N SER A 150 0.00 12.46 -16.07
CA SER A 150 0.01 13.89 -16.39
C SER A 150 1.41 14.50 -16.24
N ILE A 151 2.21 13.98 -15.29
CA ILE A 151 3.60 14.39 -15.07
C ILE A 151 4.46 14.00 -16.27
N SER A 152 4.37 12.75 -16.73
CA SER A 152 5.18 12.28 -17.85
C SER A 152 4.78 12.91 -19.18
N LYS A 153 3.49 13.16 -19.39
CA LYS A 153 3.00 13.97 -20.53
C LYS A 153 3.54 15.40 -20.50
N GLY A 154 3.52 16.05 -19.33
CA GLY A 154 4.03 17.41 -19.15
C GLY A 154 5.51 17.53 -19.48
N LEU A 155 6.32 16.59 -19.00
CA LEU A 155 7.76 16.52 -19.26
C LEU A 155 8.09 16.26 -20.74
N LYS A 156 7.41 15.31 -21.39
CA LYS A 156 7.59 15.06 -22.83
C LYS A 156 7.31 16.32 -23.65
N LYS A 157 6.22 17.02 -23.34
CA LYS A 157 5.86 18.27 -24.03
C LYS A 157 6.91 19.37 -23.85
N THR A 158 7.48 19.50 -22.65
CA THR A 158 8.56 20.48 -22.40
C THR A 158 9.85 20.12 -23.12
N GLU A 159 10.21 18.84 -23.16
CA GLU A 159 11.36 18.36 -23.94
C GLU A 159 11.21 18.62 -25.44
N GLU A 160 10.01 18.39 -26.01
CA GLU A 160 9.70 18.66 -27.42
C GLU A 160 9.82 20.14 -27.77
N VAL A 161 9.27 21.02 -26.93
CA VAL A 161 9.38 22.48 -27.11
C VAL A 161 10.85 22.91 -27.05
N GLY A 162 11.62 22.40 -26.07
CA GLY A 162 13.04 22.70 -25.97
C GLY A 162 13.85 22.27 -27.19
N LYS A 163 13.53 21.10 -27.78
CA LYS A 163 14.16 20.63 -29.04
C LYS A 163 13.81 21.53 -30.23
N LYS A 164 12.55 21.97 -30.35
CA LYS A 164 12.13 22.91 -31.40
C LYS A 164 12.89 24.23 -31.30
N ILE A 165 12.92 24.85 -30.11
CA ILE A 165 13.64 26.10 -29.87
C ILE A 165 15.13 25.96 -30.22
N LYS A 166 15.79 24.87 -29.80
CA LYS A 166 17.20 24.61 -30.14
C LYS A 166 17.42 24.50 -31.66
N THR A 167 16.50 23.84 -32.36
CA THR A 167 16.58 23.66 -33.81
C THR A 167 16.40 24.99 -34.54
N GLU A 168 15.41 25.79 -34.16
CA GLU A 168 15.17 27.12 -34.72
C GLU A 168 16.33 28.08 -34.45
N THR A 169 16.87 28.07 -33.23
CA THR A 169 18.04 28.88 -32.86
C THR A 169 19.26 28.51 -33.70
N LYS A 170 19.49 27.21 -33.91
CA LYS A 170 20.59 26.73 -34.77
C LYS A 170 20.41 27.20 -36.21
N ASN A 171 19.22 27.04 -36.77
CA ASN A 171 18.90 27.49 -38.13
C ASN A 171 19.06 29.01 -38.29
N PHE A 172 18.68 29.78 -37.28
CA PHE A 172 18.87 31.23 -37.26
C PHE A 172 20.35 31.61 -37.27
N ILE A 173 21.17 31.00 -36.40
CA ILE A 173 22.62 31.23 -36.35
C ILE A 173 23.29 30.84 -37.68
N ASP A 174 22.94 29.69 -38.25
CA ASP A 174 23.50 29.22 -39.52
C ASP A 174 23.12 30.16 -40.69
N ASN A 175 21.92 30.75 -40.66
CA ASN A 175 21.51 31.76 -41.63
C ASN A 175 22.26 33.08 -41.48
N ILE A 176 22.59 33.50 -40.26
CA ILE A 176 23.46 34.68 -40.03
C ILE A 176 24.86 34.42 -40.59
N LYS A 177 25.45 33.25 -40.29
CA LYS A 177 26.79 32.87 -40.77
C LYS A 177 26.91 32.73 -42.28
N ARG A 178 25.81 32.55 -43.00
CA ARG A 178 25.80 32.53 -44.48
C ARG A 178 25.70 33.92 -45.12
N LYS A 179 25.30 34.93 -44.34
CA LYS A 179 25.11 36.31 -44.81
C LYS A 179 26.32 37.22 -44.59
N PHE A 180 27.30 36.76 -43.83
CA PHE A 180 28.57 37.43 -43.53
C PHE A 180 29.72 36.47 -43.81
#